data_AF-X0S2J2-F1
#
_entry.id   AF-X0S2J2-F1
#
_cell.length_a   1.000
_cell.length_b   1.000
_cell.length_c   1.000
_cell.angle_alpha   90.00
_cell.angle_beta   90.00
_cell.angle_gamma   90.00
#
_symmetry.space_group_name_H-M   'P 1'
#
loop_
_entity.id
_entity.type
_entity.pdbx_description
1 polymer ?
#
loop_
_entity_poly.entity_id
_entity_poly.type
_entity_poly.pdbx_seq_one_letter_code
_entity_poly.pdbx_strand_id
1 'polypeptide(L)'
;ENITCTVTDNIAVDTVQLNVTGPIPQIIPMVPIGGDVFFCNITLTVVGNYTDHTYHVWADDISGNIATTTPETFTLYPNWDVNKDGKIRGADFILVAGHYGEDGPSYGWIREDVNNDGKIRGADFIMIAGHYGEGT
;
A
#
# COMPACT_ATOMS: atom_id res chain seq x y z
N GLU A 1 -1.64 2.76 -4.58
CA GLU A 1 -2.77 3.28 -3.78
C GLU A 1 -3.09 4.71 -4.22
N ASN A 2 -4.38 5.07 -4.25
CA ASN A 2 -4.84 6.44 -4.57
C ASN A 2 -5.48 7.03 -3.33
N ILE A 3 -5.00 8.19 -2.89
CA ILE A 3 -5.49 8.89 -1.70
C ILE A 3 -5.95 10.29 -2.12
N THR A 4 -7.14 10.67 -1.66
CA THR A 4 -7.75 11.98 -1.92
C THR A 4 -8.16 12.63 -0.60
N CYS A 5 -8.07 13.95 -0.53
CA CYS A 5 -8.52 14.72 0.62
C CYS A 5 -9.09 16.07 0.18
N THR A 6 -9.87 16.70 1.06
CA THR A 6 -10.35 18.07 0.90
C THR A 6 -9.61 18.98 1.87
N VAL A 7 -9.00 20.04 1.37
CA VAL A 7 -8.31 21.06 2.16
C VAL A 7 -8.89 22.42 1.79
N THR A 8 -9.55 23.05 2.76
CA THR A 8 -10.15 24.37 2.59
C THR A 8 -9.34 25.41 3.34
N ASP A 9 -9.13 26.57 2.71
CA ASP A 9 -8.56 27.73 3.36
C ASP A 9 -9.40 28.99 3.05
N ASN A 10 -9.26 30.03 3.86
CA ASN A 10 -9.96 31.30 3.64
C ASN A 10 -9.21 32.27 2.71
N ILE A 11 -7.94 32.02 2.39
CA ILE A 11 -7.11 32.83 1.48
C ILE A 11 -6.54 31.98 0.35
N ALA A 12 -5.60 31.09 0.66
CA ALA A 12 -4.96 30.16 -0.27
C ALA A 12 -4.18 29.08 0.48
N VAL A 13 -4.45 27.81 0.13
CA VAL A 13 -3.63 26.66 0.51
C VAL A 13 -2.26 26.75 -0.18
N ASP A 14 -1.18 26.40 0.53
CA ASP A 14 0.19 26.36 0.00
C ASP A 14 0.61 24.90 -0.27
N THR A 15 1.03 24.16 0.76
CA THR A 15 1.46 22.77 0.62
C THR A 15 0.44 21.81 1.20
N VAL A 16 0.20 20.71 0.50
CA VAL A 16 -0.54 19.56 1.01
C VAL A 16 0.30 18.31 0.79
N GLN A 17 0.45 17.49 1.82
CA GLN A 17 1.23 16.26 1.77
C GLN A 17 0.59 15.13 2.57
N LEU A 18 0.78 13.91 2.09
CA LEU A 18 0.51 12.69 2.81
C LEU A 18 1.79 12.25 3.51
N ASN A 19 1.71 12.09 4.83
CA ASN A 19 2.80 11.59 5.66
C ASN A 19 2.50 10.13 6.02
N VAL A 20 3.30 9.21 5.49
CA VAL A 20 3.24 7.78 5.82
C VAL A 20 4.37 7.46 6.78
N THR A 21 4.01 6.89 7.92
CA THR A 21 4.95 6.40 8.93
C THR A 21 5.03 4.88 8.90
N GLY A 22 6.20 4.35 9.24
CA GLY A 22 6.52 2.94 9.21
C GLY A 22 8.03 2.74 9.27
N PRO A 23 8.54 1.54 8.96
CA PRO A 23 9.98 1.27 8.90
C PRO A 23 10.73 2.18 7.92
N ILE A 24 10.04 2.55 6.83
CA ILE A 24 10.49 3.57 5.88
C ILE A 24 9.42 4.66 5.83
N PRO A 25 9.61 5.77 6.56
CA PRO A 25 8.73 6.92 6.45
C PRO A 25 8.79 7.53 5.06
N GLN A 26 7.64 7.99 4.56
CA GLN A 26 7.51 8.65 3.26
C GLN A 26 6.66 9.91 3.39
N ILE A 27 7.06 10.96 2.68
CA ILE A 27 6.31 12.20 2.55
C ILE A 27 5.98 12.37 1.07
N ILE A 28 4.69 12.43 0.76
CA ILE A 28 4.20 12.45 -0.61
C ILE A 28 3.45 13.76 -0.84
N PRO A 29 3.92 14.64 -1.73
CA PRO A 29 3.18 15.85 -2.07
C PRO A 29 1.86 15.47 -2.75
N MET A 30 0.79 16.14 -2.38
CA MET A 30 -0.52 15.99 -3.01
C MET A 30 -0.73 17.09 -4.05
N VAL A 31 -1.38 16.72 -5.16
CA VAL A 31 -1.62 17.59 -6.30
C VAL A 31 -3.10 18.01 -6.30
N PRO A 32 -3.44 19.29 -6.53
CA PRO A 32 -4.83 19.70 -6.65
C PRO A 32 -5.47 19.14 -7.93
N ILE A 33 -6.69 18.62 -7.82
CA ILE A 33 -7.49 18.12 -8.96
C ILE A 33 -8.74 18.95 -9.27
N GLY A 34 -8.99 19.99 -8.48
CA GLY A 34 -10.06 20.95 -8.71
C GLY A 34 -10.79 21.33 -7.43
N GLY A 35 -11.15 22.61 -7.31
CA GLY A 35 -11.67 23.15 -6.06
C GLY A 35 -10.70 22.91 -4.91
N ASP A 36 -11.24 22.42 -3.79
CA ASP A 36 -10.50 22.16 -2.56
C ASP A 36 -9.95 20.73 -2.47
N VAL A 37 -9.96 19.97 -3.58
CA VAL A 37 -9.62 18.54 -3.59
C VAL A 37 -8.19 18.31 -4.06
N PHE A 38 -7.44 17.55 -3.27
CA PHE A 38 -6.07 17.14 -3.53
C PHE A 38 -5.97 15.62 -3.62
N PHE A 39 -5.05 15.12 -4.45
CA PHE A 39 -4.79 13.69 -4.58
C PHE A 39 -3.30 13.36 -4.64
N CYS A 40 -2.96 12.13 -4.27
CA CYS A 40 -1.68 11.54 -4.64
C CYS A 40 -1.85 10.06 -5.00
N ASN A 41 -0.97 9.59 -5.88
CA ASN A 41 -0.78 8.17 -6.12
C ASN A 41 0.56 7.76 -5.50
N ILE A 42 0.54 6.72 -4.69
CA ILE A 42 1.72 6.12 -4.07
C ILE A 42 1.72 4.63 -4.37
N THR A 43 2.90 4.00 -4.38
CA THR A 43 3.01 2.55 -4.26
C THR A 43 3.63 2.25 -2.91
N LEU A 44 2.84 1.65 -2.02
CA LEU A 44 3.30 1.25 -0.70
C LEU A 44 4.00 -0.11 -0.79
N THR A 45 5.34 -0.08 -0.75
CA THR A 45 6.13 -1.31 -0.72
C THR A 45 6.26 -1.80 0.72
N VAL A 46 5.90 -3.07 0.96
CA VAL A 46 6.23 -3.76 2.21
C VAL A 46 7.75 -3.80 2.35
N VAL A 47 8.29 -3.20 3.40
CA VAL A 47 9.69 -3.41 3.79
C VAL A 47 9.72 -4.10 5.15
N GLY A 48 9.96 -5.41 5.12
CA GLY A 48 10.01 -6.26 6.32
C GLY A 48 8.72 -7.07 6.54
N ASN A 49 8.61 -7.65 7.74
CA ASN A 49 7.42 -8.39 8.17
C ASN A 49 6.40 -7.42 8.76
N TYR A 50 5.11 -7.63 8.45
CA TYR A 50 3.93 -6.99 9.03
C TYR A 50 4.23 -5.83 9.97
N THR A 51 4.27 -4.61 9.46
CA THR A 51 4.45 -3.44 10.31
C THR A 51 3.19 -2.62 10.39
N ASP A 52 2.87 -2.18 11.59
CA ASP A 52 1.87 -1.14 11.81
C ASP A 52 2.35 0.11 11.09
N HIS A 53 1.65 0.47 10.02
CA HIS A 53 1.84 1.74 9.37
C HIS A 53 0.75 2.69 9.81
N THR A 54 1.08 3.98 9.86
CA THR A 54 0.05 5.02 9.93
C THR A 54 0.25 6.05 8.86
N TYR A 55 -0.83 6.67 8.40
CA TYR A 55 -0.75 7.85 7.56
C TYR A 55 -1.61 8.98 8.11
N HIS A 56 -1.23 10.21 7.80
CA HIS A 56 -2.05 11.38 8.00
C HIS A 56 -1.80 12.40 6.90
N VAL A 57 -2.77 13.26 6.65
CA VAL A 57 -2.60 14.41 5.77
C VAL A 57 -2.15 15.60 6.61
N TRP A 58 -1.15 16.31 6.10
CA TRP A 58 -0.67 17.57 6.63
C TRP A 58 -0.81 18.64 5.56
N ALA A 59 -1.27 19.84 5.94
CA ALA A 59 -1.36 20.97 5.04
C ALA A 59 -0.94 22.26 5.75
N ASP A 60 -0.36 23.17 4.99
CA ASP A 60 -0.17 24.57 5.37
C ASP A 60 -0.76 25.54 4.34
N ASP A 61 -0.98 26.77 4.80
CA ASP A 61 -1.42 27.88 3.96
C ASP A 61 -0.29 28.92 3.79
N ILE A 62 -0.52 29.89 2.89
CA ILE A 62 0.45 30.97 2.63
C ILE A 62 0.65 31.92 3.84
N SER A 63 -0.22 31.81 4.85
CA SER A 63 -0.18 32.60 6.09
C SER A 63 0.56 31.85 7.22
N GLY A 64 1.01 30.62 6.97
CA GLY A 64 1.67 29.74 7.94
C GLY A 64 0.75 29.01 8.91
N ASN A 65 -0.57 28.97 8.66
CA ASN A 65 -1.48 28.13 9.44
C ASN A 65 -1.35 26.67 8.98
N ILE A 66 -1.35 25.75 9.96
CA ILE A 66 -1.15 24.32 9.70
C ILE A 66 -2.39 23.55 10.14
N ALA A 67 -2.80 22.58 9.33
CA ALA A 67 -3.81 21.59 9.65
C ALA A 67 -3.24 20.17 9.49
N THR A 68 -3.65 19.25 10.35
CA THR A 68 -3.19 17.85 10.31
C THR A 68 -4.34 16.93 10.71
N THR A 69 -4.57 15.87 9.94
CA THR A 69 -5.60 14.88 10.26
C THR A 69 -5.15 13.94 11.38
N THR A 70 -6.10 13.28 12.04
CA THR A 70 -5.78 12.17 12.93
C THR A 70 -5.08 11.05 12.13
N PRO A 71 -4.01 10.43 12.65
CA PRO A 71 -3.38 9.30 11.99
C PRO A 71 -4.32 8.09 11.88
N GLU A 72 -4.39 7.51 10.69
CA GLU A 72 -5.10 6.26 10.42
C GLU A 72 -4.10 5.11 10.28
N THR A 73 -4.44 3.93 10.82
CA THR A 73 -3.61 2.74 10.73
C THR A 73 -3.94 1.90 9.51
N PHE A 74 -2.94 1.26 8.94
CA PHE A 74 -3.13 0.24 7.92
C PHE A 74 -2.06 -0.84 8.02
N THR A 75 -2.40 -2.01 7.48
CA THR A 75 -1.51 -3.17 7.43
C THR A 75 -1.21 -3.49 5.98
N LEU A 76 0.07 -3.64 5.66
CA LEU A 76 0.51 -4.18 4.39
C LEU A 76 0.88 -5.64 4.56
N TYR A 77 0.40 -6.46 3.64
CA TYR A 77 0.65 -7.90 3.62
C TYR A 77 1.70 -8.20 2.56
N PRO A 78 2.82 -8.86 2.90
CA PRO A 78 3.82 -9.23 1.90
C PRO A 78 3.19 -10.13 0.84
N ASN A 79 3.71 -10.14 -0.39
CA ASN A 79 3.10 -10.89 -1.49
C ASN A 79 2.88 -12.38 -1.19
N TRP A 80 3.76 -12.97 -0.38
CA TRP A 80 3.70 -14.38 -0.01
C TRP A 80 2.67 -14.71 1.08
N ASP A 81 2.06 -13.72 1.75
CA ASP A 81 0.84 -13.90 2.56
C ASP A 81 -0.39 -13.69 1.69
N VAL A 82 -0.79 -14.73 0.97
CA VAL A 82 -1.81 -14.64 -0.07
C VAL A 82 -3.18 -14.43 0.56
N ASN A 83 -3.46 -15.11 1.67
CA ASN A 83 -4.76 -15.04 2.35
C ASN A 83 -4.88 -13.86 3.34
N LYS A 84 -3.78 -13.14 3.61
CA LYS A 84 -3.70 -11.95 4.50
C LYS A 84 -4.01 -12.28 5.95
N ASP A 85 -3.67 -13.48 6.41
CA ASP A 85 -3.94 -13.92 7.77
C ASP A 85 -2.75 -13.71 8.75
N GLY A 86 -1.64 -13.17 8.26
CA GLY A 86 -0.45 -12.94 9.05
C GLY A 86 0.49 -14.15 9.14
N LYS A 87 0.19 -15.28 8.50
CA LYS A 87 0.90 -16.56 8.68
C LYS A 87 1.11 -17.31 7.38
N ILE A 88 2.37 -17.50 7.03
CA ILE A 88 2.74 -18.13 5.76
C ILE A 88 2.68 -19.65 5.89
N ARG A 89 1.62 -20.26 5.36
CA ARG A 89 1.29 -21.68 5.57
C ARG A 89 0.69 -22.30 4.31
N GLY A 90 0.32 -23.57 4.39
CA GLY A 90 -0.34 -24.29 3.29
C GLY A 90 -1.61 -23.63 2.75
N ALA A 91 -2.28 -22.77 3.54
CA ALA A 91 -3.43 -22.00 3.07
C ALA A 91 -3.08 -21.05 1.92
N ASP A 92 -1.90 -20.41 1.97
CA ASP A 92 -1.41 -19.52 0.90
C ASP A 92 -1.14 -20.29 -0.40
N PHE A 93 -0.56 -21.49 -0.28
CA PHE A 93 -0.31 -22.38 -1.43
C PHE A 93 -1.61 -22.81 -2.08
N ILE A 94 -2.66 -23.07 -1.29
CA ILE A 94 -3.96 -23.53 -1.80
C ILE A 94 -4.61 -22.45 -2.68
N LEU A 95 -4.49 -21.18 -2.30
CA LEU A 95 -5.01 -20.07 -3.11
C LEU A 95 -4.30 -19.99 -4.46
N VAL A 96 -2.95 -20.01 -4.47
CA VAL A 96 -2.19 -20.02 -5.73
C VAL A 96 -2.47 -21.25 -6.58
N ALA A 97 -2.62 -22.42 -5.97
CA ALA A 97 -2.96 -23.66 -6.68
C ALA A 97 -4.33 -23.59 -7.36
N GLY A 98 -5.29 -22.85 -6.80
CA GLY A 98 -6.60 -22.61 -7.38
C GLY A 98 -6.55 -21.89 -8.74
N HIS A 99 -5.49 -21.11 -8.97
CA HIS A 99 -5.28 -20.30 -10.19
C HIS A 99 -4.11 -20.80 -11.06
N TYR A 100 -3.62 -22.02 -10.81
CA TYR A 100 -2.45 -22.54 -11.52
C TYR A 100 -2.65 -22.60 -13.03
N GLY A 101 -1.72 -22.02 -13.79
CA GLY A 101 -1.77 -22.02 -15.25
C GLY A 101 -2.48 -20.81 -15.86
N GLU A 102 -3.03 -19.91 -15.05
CA GLU A 102 -3.62 -18.67 -15.53
C GLU A 102 -2.54 -17.66 -15.96
N ASP A 103 -2.87 -16.86 -16.96
CA ASP A 103 -2.09 -15.72 -17.45
C ASP A 103 -2.98 -14.47 -17.37
N GLY A 104 -2.42 -13.34 -16.99
CA GLY A 104 -3.15 -12.08 -16.90
C GLY A 104 -2.37 -10.90 -17.47
N PRO A 105 -2.92 -9.68 -17.28
CA PRO A 105 -2.15 -8.46 -17.48
C PRO A 105 -0.86 -8.51 -16.66
N SER A 106 0.22 -7.93 -17.18
CA SER A 106 1.49 -7.88 -16.45
C SER A 106 1.33 -7.22 -15.06
N TYR A 107 2.09 -7.73 -14.08
CA TYR A 107 2.29 -7.22 -12.72
C TYR A 107 1.10 -7.32 -11.74
N GLY A 108 0.98 -8.45 -11.05
CA GLY A 108 0.22 -8.56 -9.79
C GLY A 108 -1.28 -8.35 -9.96
N TRP A 109 -1.84 -8.80 -11.09
CA TRP A 109 -3.24 -8.54 -11.46
C TRP A 109 -4.23 -9.24 -10.52
N ILE A 110 -3.80 -10.33 -9.87
CA ILE A 110 -4.45 -10.98 -8.75
C ILE A 110 -3.43 -11.30 -7.67
N ARG A 111 -3.91 -11.65 -6.48
CA ARG A 111 -3.07 -11.84 -5.30
C ARG A 111 -2.15 -13.07 -5.42
N GLU A 112 -2.58 -14.04 -6.22
CA GLU A 112 -1.95 -15.32 -6.47
C GLU A 112 -0.77 -15.24 -7.48
N ASP A 113 -0.64 -14.13 -8.21
CA ASP A 113 0.56 -13.77 -8.98
C ASP A 113 1.62 -13.20 -8.02
N VAL A 114 2.14 -14.06 -7.15
CA VAL A 114 2.98 -13.68 -5.99
C VAL A 114 4.26 -12.98 -6.43
N ASN A 115 4.85 -13.40 -7.55
CA ASN A 115 6.07 -12.80 -8.08
C ASN A 115 5.81 -11.59 -9.02
N ASN A 116 4.54 -11.23 -9.23
CA ASN A 116 4.09 -10.15 -10.10
C ASN A 116 4.59 -10.26 -11.56
N ASP A 117 4.68 -11.46 -12.14
CA ASP A 117 5.28 -11.66 -13.47
C ASP A 117 4.27 -11.79 -14.62
N GLY A 118 2.97 -11.80 -14.33
CA GLY A 118 1.94 -12.01 -15.36
C GLY A 118 1.49 -13.47 -15.52
N LYS A 119 2.07 -14.43 -14.77
CA LYS A 119 1.83 -15.88 -14.95
C LYS A 119 1.85 -16.65 -13.64
N ILE A 120 0.76 -17.36 -13.34
CA ILE A 120 0.71 -18.18 -12.11
C ILE A 120 1.31 -19.56 -12.37
N ARG A 121 2.54 -19.77 -11.89
CA ARG A 121 3.35 -20.97 -12.15
C ARG A 121 4.17 -21.36 -10.91
N GLY A 122 5.11 -22.29 -11.09
CA GLY A 122 5.98 -22.78 -10.00
C GLY A 122 6.78 -21.68 -9.29
N ALA A 123 7.07 -20.56 -9.95
CA ALA A 123 7.80 -19.45 -9.35
C ALA A 123 7.02 -18.80 -8.19
N ASP A 124 5.69 -18.71 -8.27
CA ASP A 124 4.83 -18.19 -7.21
C ASP A 124 4.87 -19.06 -5.96
N PHE A 125 4.83 -20.38 -6.14
CA PHE A 125 4.98 -21.33 -5.03
C PHE A 125 6.36 -21.25 -4.39
N ILE A 126 7.41 -21.05 -5.19
CA ILE A 126 8.78 -20.89 -4.67
C ILE A 126 8.89 -19.63 -3.82
N MET A 127 8.23 -18.53 -4.21
CA MET A 127 8.17 -17.30 -3.40
C MET A 127 7.52 -17.57 -2.04
N ILE A 128 6.39 -18.28 -1.98
CA ILE A 128 5.76 -18.61 -0.69
C ILE A 128 6.64 -19.58 0.12
N ALA A 129 7.24 -20.58 -0.53
CA ALA A 129 8.09 -21.57 0.13
C ALA A 129 9.33 -20.94 0.79
N GLY A 130 9.89 -19.88 0.20
CA GLY A 130 10.99 -19.12 0.77
C GLY A 130 10.69 -18.49 2.14
N HIS A 131 9.41 -18.27 2.44
CA HIS A 131 8.91 -17.64 3.65
C HIS A 131 8.04 -18.58 4.52
N TYR A 132 8.03 -19.88 4.22
CA TYR A 132 7.14 -20.83 4.90
C TYR A 132 7.40 -20.87 6.40
N GLY A 133 6.32 -20.71 7.20
CA GLY A 133 6.39 -20.69 8.65
C GLY A 133 6.67 -19.32 9.26
N GLU A 134 6.93 -18.28 8.45
CA GLU A 134 6.92 -16.89 8.93
C GLU A 134 5.52 -16.46 9.38
N GLY A 135 5.46 -15.54 10.34
CA GLY A 135 4.22 -14.94 10.79
C GLY A 135 4.35 -14.30 12.17
N THR A 136 3.36 -13.47 12.51
CA THR A 136 3.22 -12.80 13.81
C THR A 136 2.15 -13.43 14.69
#